data_AF-A0A8J6R205-F1
#
_entry.id   AF-A0A8J6R205-F1
#
_cell.length_a   1.000
_cell.length_b   1.000
_cell.length_c   1.000
_cell.angle_alpha   90.00
_cell.angle_beta   90.00
_cell.angle_gamma   90.00
#
_symmetry.space_group_name_H-M   'P 1'
#
loop_
_entity.id
_entity.type
_entity.pdbx_description
1 polymer ?
#
loop_
_entity_poly.entity_id
_entity_poly.type
_entity_poly.pdbx_seq_one_letter_code
_entity_poly.pdbx_strand_id
1 'polypeptide(L)'
;MQYGRKWKETRARFLQRYPLCCVCYQLHGVITPADMVDHIVALDDRSDYQQLHDFDNLAPLCNKHHSHKTRDVDQGDIPADYFKTEIVDKFKRRYEAM
;
A
#
# COMPACT_ATOMS: atom_id res chain seq x y z
N MET A 1 -14.90 -12.47 6.67
CA MET A 1 -14.84 -11.10 6.12
C MET A 1 -13.43 -10.58 6.28
N GLN A 2 -12.72 -10.37 5.17
CA GLN A 2 -11.31 -9.96 5.17
C GLN A 2 -11.07 -8.56 5.79
N TYR A 3 -12.13 -7.76 6.00
CA TYR A 3 -12.00 -6.38 6.49
C TYR A 3 -12.71 -6.14 7.84
N GLY A 4 -12.49 -7.05 8.79
CA GLY A 4 -13.06 -6.97 10.15
C GLY A 4 -12.38 -5.94 11.06
N ARG A 5 -12.72 -5.95 12.36
CA ARG A 5 -12.17 -5.03 13.37
C ARG A 5 -10.62 -4.99 13.36
N LYS A 6 -9.97 -6.15 13.31
CA LYS A 6 -8.51 -6.24 13.30
C LYS A 6 -7.89 -5.51 12.10
N TRP A 7 -8.54 -5.55 10.94
CA TRP A 7 -8.07 -4.81 9.76
C TRP A 7 -8.16 -3.30 9.99
N LYS A 8 -9.24 -2.80 10.59
CA LYS A 8 -9.37 -1.38 10.92
C LYS A 8 -8.23 -0.92 11.86
N GLU A 9 -7.87 -1.75 12.82
CA GLU A 9 -6.75 -1.49 13.74
C GLU A 9 -5.39 -1.49 13.00
N THR A 10 -5.13 -2.48 12.15
CA THR A 10 -3.92 -2.53 11.31
C THR A 10 -3.83 -1.31 10.39
N ARG A 11 -4.92 -0.99 9.68
CA ARG A 11 -5.00 0.17 8.78
C ARG A 11 -4.71 1.47 9.52
N ALA A 12 -5.29 1.67 10.70
CA ALA A 12 -5.04 2.86 11.51
C ALA A 12 -3.57 2.97 11.92
N ARG A 13 -2.97 1.88 12.41
CA ARG A 13 -1.54 1.86 12.78
C ARG A 13 -0.63 2.10 11.57
N PHE A 14 -0.97 1.52 10.43
CA PHE A 14 -0.20 1.69 9.20
C PHE A 14 -0.24 3.14 8.71
N LEU A 15 -1.41 3.79 8.67
CA LEU A 15 -1.52 5.20 8.28
C LEU A 15 -0.89 6.16 9.29
N GLN A 16 -0.87 5.83 10.59
CA GLN A 16 -0.11 6.59 11.58
C GLN A 16 1.38 6.56 11.29
N ARG A 17 1.90 5.40 10.83
CA ARG A 17 3.31 5.24 10.49
C ARG A 17 3.67 5.86 9.13
N TYR A 18 2.80 5.69 8.14
CA TYR A 18 3.01 6.12 6.76
C TYR A 18 1.80 6.93 6.24
N PRO A 19 1.69 8.22 6.63
CA PRO A 19 0.51 9.05 6.37
C PRO A 19 0.44 9.63 4.95
N LEU A 20 1.44 9.37 4.09
CA LEU A 20 1.55 9.94 2.75
C LEU A 20 1.37 8.89 1.66
N CYS A 21 0.79 9.29 0.53
CA CYS A 21 0.72 8.45 -0.66
C CYS A 21 2.12 8.16 -1.20
N CYS A 22 2.49 6.88 -1.23
CA CYS A 22 3.83 6.45 -1.67
C CYS A 22 4.12 6.84 -3.13
N VAL A 23 3.13 6.72 -4.02
CA VAL A 23 3.26 7.07 -5.44
C VAL A 23 3.48 8.57 -5.64
N CYS A 24 2.63 9.42 -5.03
CA CYS A 24 2.77 10.88 -5.11
C CYS A 24 4.15 11.33 -4.64
N TYR A 25 4.60 10.77 -3.53
CA TYR A 25 5.87 11.13 -2.95
C TYR A 25 7.05 10.65 -3.81
N GLN A 26 7.06 9.36 -4.24
CA GLN A 26 8.20 8.81 -4.98
C GLN A 26 8.31 9.32 -6.42
N LEU A 27 7.21 9.41 -7.15
CA LEU A 27 7.26 9.74 -8.58
C LEU A 27 7.19 11.24 -8.86
N HIS A 28 6.57 12.01 -7.96
CA HIS A 28 6.29 13.42 -8.20
C HIS A 28 6.88 14.35 -7.13
N GLY A 29 7.41 13.82 -6.02
CA GLY A 29 7.88 14.65 -4.91
C GLY A 29 6.75 15.43 -4.22
N VAL A 30 5.48 15.02 -4.40
CA VAL A 30 4.32 15.73 -3.88
C VAL A 30 3.87 15.10 -2.56
N ILE A 31 3.65 15.95 -1.55
CA ILE A 31 3.09 15.57 -0.26
C ILE A 31 1.58 15.49 -0.41
N THR A 32 1.06 14.27 -0.55
CA THR A 32 -0.37 13.99 -0.59
C THR A 32 -0.72 13.03 0.54
N PRO A 33 -1.73 13.30 1.39
CA PRO A 33 -2.18 12.36 2.40
C PRO A 33 -2.61 11.02 1.79
N ALA A 34 -2.28 9.91 2.47
CA ALA A 34 -2.87 8.61 2.16
C ALA A 34 -4.23 8.49 2.84
N ASP A 35 -5.26 8.26 2.05
CA ASP A 35 -6.63 7.99 2.49
C ASP A 35 -6.98 6.50 2.39
N MET A 36 -6.16 5.71 1.67
CA MET A 36 -6.35 4.29 1.44
C MET A 36 -5.10 3.50 1.85
N VAL A 37 -5.33 2.27 2.31
CA VAL A 37 -4.28 1.27 2.51
C VAL A 37 -4.68 0.06 1.72
N ASP A 38 -3.80 -0.38 0.84
CA ASP A 38 -4.06 -1.48 -0.09
C ASP A 38 -2.97 -2.54 0.01
N HIS A 39 -3.34 -3.79 -0.29
CA HIS A 39 -2.40 -4.91 -0.36
C HIS A 39 -1.63 -4.84 -1.67
N ILE A 40 -0.30 -4.89 -1.62
CA ILE A 40 0.57 -4.80 -2.81
C ILE A 40 0.35 -6.01 -3.72
N VAL A 41 0.42 -7.20 -3.12
CA VAL A 41 -0.02 -8.45 -3.72
C VAL A 41 -1.46 -8.68 -3.26
N ALA A 42 -2.38 -8.74 -4.21
CA ALA A 42 -3.80 -8.98 -3.94
C ALA A 42 -4.01 -10.31 -3.22
N LEU A 43 -4.96 -10.32 -2.28
CA LEU A 43 -5.32 -11.52 -1.52
C LEU A 43 -6.46 -12.26 -2.22
N ASP A 44 -6.33 -13.59 -2.32
CA ASP A 44 -7.35 -14.51 -2.80
C ASP A 44 -7.89 -15.42 -1.66
N ASP A 45 -8.82 -16.31 -1.97
CA ASP A 45 -9.41 -17.24 -0.98
C ASP A 45 -8.41 -18.24 -0.38
N ARG A 46 -7.18 -18.31 -0.91
CA ARG A 46 -6.09 -19.16 -0.42
C ARG A 46 -5.07 -18.38 0.40
N SER A 47 -5.21 -17.06 0.48
CA SER A 47 -4.29 -16.20 1.21
C SER A 47 -4.47 -16.37 2.72
N ASP A 48 -3.36 -16.49 3.43
CA ASP A 48 -3.39 -16.66 4.88
C ASP A 48 -3.85 -15.38 5.58
N TYR A 49 -4.53 -15.54 6.70
CA TYR A 49 -4.97 -14.42 7.53
C TYR A 49 -3.82 -13.51 8.01
N GLN A 50 -2.58 -14.04 8.07
CA GLN A 50 -1.41 -13.24 8.41
C GLN A 50 -1.05 -12.24 7.30
N GLN A 51 -1.24 -12.61 6.03
CA GLN A 51 -0.96 -11.76 4.87
C GLN A 51 -1.88 -10.54 4.81
N LEU A 52 -3.07 -10.64 5.41
CA LEU A 52 -4.00 -9.52 5.58
C LEU A 52 -3.41 -8.38 6.43
N HIS A 53 -2.53 -8.70 7.37
CA HIS A 53 -1.99 -7.74 8.35
C HIS A 53 -0.49 -7.48 8.17
N ASP A 54 0.12 -8.05 7.15
CA ASP A 54 1.54 -7.90 6.88
C ASP A 54 1.85 -6.50 6.34
N PHE A 55 2.54 -5.68 7.15
CA PHE A 55 2.95 -4.34 6.76
C PHE A 55 3.87 -4.31 5.54
N ASP A 56 4.61 -5.38 5.24
CA ASP A 56 5.45 -5.44 4.05
C ASP A 56 4.62 -5.59 2.78
N ASN A 57 3.41 -6.15 2.89
CA ASN A 57 2.44 -6.24 1.81
C ASN A 57 1.45 -5.06 1.78
N LEU A 58 1.64 -4.00 2.59
CA LEU A 58 0.74 -2.82 2.56
C LEU A 58 1.38 -1.60 1.90
N ALA A 59 0.55 -0.87 1.14
CA ALA A 59 0.89 0.39 0.49
C ALA A 59 -0.05 1.52 0.94
N PRO A 60 0.48 2.71 1.33
CA PRO A 60 -0.32 3.89 1.62
C PRO A 60 -0.57 4.66 0.33
N LEU A 61 -1.85 4.86 -0.04
CA LEU A 61 -2.25 5.44 -1.31
C LEU A 61 -3.28 6.55 -1.11
N CYS A 62 -3.29 7.52 -2.03
CA CYS A 62 -4.45 8.39 -2.20
C CYS A 62 -5.50 7.67 -3.07
N ASN A 63 -6.77 8.08 -3.01
CA ASN A 63 -7.86 7.45 -3.75
C ASN A 63 -7.55 7.28 -5.25
N LYS A 64 -6.94 8.31 -5.87
CA LYS A 64 -6.54 8.25 -7.29
C LYS A 64 -5.54 7.11 -7.57
N HIS A 65 -4.48 7.01 -6.78
CA HIS A 65 -3.45 6.00 -6.99
C HIS A 65 -3.89 4.61 -6.52
N HIS A 66 -4.83 4.52 -5.58
CA HIS A 66 -5.51 3.27 -5.27
C HIS A 66 -6.25 2.74 -6.52
N SER A 67 -7.07 3.57 -7.16
CA SER A 67 -7.76 3.17 -8.41
C SER A 67 -6.79 2.80 -9.54
N HIS A 68 -5.65 3.52 -9.66
CA HIS A 68 -4.64 3.17 -10.65
C HIS A 68 -3.95 1.84 -10.34
N LYS A 69 -3.62 1.56 -9.07
CA LYS A 69 -3.05 0.25 -8.68
C LYS A 69 -3.99 -0.89 -9.06
N THR A 70 -5.28 -0.76 -8.78
CA THR A 70 -6.27 -1.78 -9.14
C THR A 70 -6.34 -2.03 -10.65
N ARG A 71 -6.16 -0.99 -11.46
CA ARG A 71 -6.16 -1.15 -12.93
C ARG A 71 -4.83 -1.70 -13.43
N ASP A 72 -3.73 -1.09 -13.02
CA ASP A 72 -2.43 -1.29 -13.67
C ASP A 72 -1.65 -2.42 -13.00
N VAL A 73 -1.67 -2.53 -11.66
CA VAL A 73 -0.90 -3.56 -10.93
C VAL A 73 -1.71 -4.84 -10.74
N ASP A 74 -2.94 -4.73 -10.24
CA ASP A 74 -3.73 -5.92 -9.88
C ASP A 74 -4.23 -6.68 -11.13
N GLN A 75 -4.31 -6.04 -12.30
CA GLN A 75 -4.61 -6.70 -13.59
C GLN A 75 -3.34 -7.20 -14.30
N GLY A 76 -2.15 -6.90 -13.77
CA GLY A 76 -0.88 -7.42 -14.28
C GLY A 76 -0.19 -6.60 -15.37
N ASP A 77 -0.68 -5.40 -15.70
CA ASP A 77 0.01 -4.50 -16.65
C ASP A 77 1.35 -4.01 -16.08
N ILE A 78 1.42 -3.85 -14.76
CA ILE A 78 2.62 -3.54 -13.98
C ILE A 78 2.86 -4.67 -12.97
N PRO A 79 4.05 -5.31 -12.97
CA PRO A 79 4.36 -6.35 -12.00
C PRO A 79 4.29 -5.85 -10.54
N ALA A 80 3.67 -6.65 -9.65
CA ALA A 80 3.52 -6.29 -8.23
C ALA A 80 4.86 -6.20 -7.49
N ASP A 81 5.86 -6.99 -7.91
CA ASP A 81 7.23 -6.93 -7.38
C ASP A 81 7.92 -5.60 -7.75
N TYR A 82 7.71 -5.10 -8.98
CA TYR A 82 8.16 -3.77 -9.37
C TYR A 82 7.50 -2.70 -8.50
N PHE A 83 6.17 -2.73 -8.36
CA PHE A 83 5.45 -1.77 -7.53
C PHE A 83 5.93 -1.81 -6.06
N LYS A 84 6.15 -3.01 -5.51
CA LYS A 84 6.70 -3.18 -4.16
C LYS A 84 8.09 -2.54 -4.03
N THR A 85 9.03 -2.96 -4.87
CA THR A 85 10.44 -2.63 -4.70
C THR A 85 10.75 -1.18 -5.06
N GLU A 86 10.16 -0.68 -6.14
CA GLU A 86 10.50 0.61 -6.73
C GLU A 86 9.65 1.75 -6.18
N ILE A 87 8.42 1.48 -5.75
CA ILE A 87 7.53 2.50 -5.20
C ILE A 87 7.43 2.37 -3.68
N VAL A 88 6.92 1.26 -3.18
CA VAL A 88 6.53 1.16 -1.76
C VAL A 88 7.75 1.07 -0.85
N ASP A 89 8.69 0.19 -1.14
CA ASP A 89 9.86 -0.03 -0.27
C ASP A 89 10.81 1.18 -0.32
N LYS A 90 11.00 1.79 -1.50
CA LYS A 90 11.75 3.06 -1.64
C LYS A 90 11.09 4.19 -0.87
N PHE A 91 9.76 4.27 -0.88
CA PHE A 91 9.03 5.21 -0.04
C PHE A 91 9.25 4.98 1.45
N LYS A 92 9.02 3.76 1.94
CA LYS A 92 9.19 3.43 3.36
C LYS A 92 10.60 3.77 3.82
N ARG A 93 11.65 3.31 3.10
CA ARG A 93 13.04 3.62 3.44
C ARG A 93 13.33 5.12 3.53
N ARG A 94 12.83 5.92 2.58
CA ARG A 94 13.02 7.38 2.58
C ARG A 94 12.29 8.04 3.73
N TYR A 95 11.03 7.65 3.95
CA TYR A 95 10.19 8.21 5.00
C TYR A 95 10.74 7.90 6.40
N GLU A 96 11.36 6.73 6.59
CA GLU A 96 11.94 6.32 7.86
C GLU A 96 13.31 6.93 8.16
N ALA A 97 13.97 7.48 7.15
CA ALA A 97 15.26 8.17 7.28
C ALA A 97 15.10 9.68 7.58
N MET A 98 13.87 10.18 7.71
CA MET A 98 13.54 11.56 8.09
C MET A 98 13.36 11.67 9.60
#